data_AF-A0A2N0P114-F1
#
_entry.id   AF-A0A2N0P114-F1
#
_cell.length_a   1.000
_cell.length_b   1.000
_cell.length_c   1.000
_cell.angle_alpha   90.00
_cell.angle_beta   90.00
_cell.angle_gamma   90.00
#
_symmetry.space_group_name_H-M   'P 1'
#
loop_
_entity.id
_entity.type
_entity.pdbx_description
1 polymer ?
#
loop_
_entity_poly.entity_id
_entity_poly.type
_entity_poly.pdbx_seq_one_letter_code
_entity_poly.pdbx_strand_id
1 'polypeptide(L)'
;QYRYYDKETNKYIYTTINDVLNDGTKQLERYTKIIAKGKANKYSAGVYDERIKIINSNPNKLIGFIIVVIGFRRIIWRSIDEKSTNYRYIKIK
;
A
#
# COMPACT_ATOMS: atom_id res chain seq x y z
N GLN A 1 17.82 -13.81 -9.18
CA GLN A 1 16.82 -14.55 -8.37
C GLN A 1 17.22 -14.48 -6.92
N TYR A 2 16.25 -14.43 -6.02
CA TYR A 2 16.42 -14.44 -4.57
C TYR A 2 15.77 -15.70 -4.00
N ARG A 3 16.29 -16.20 -2.89
CA ARG A 3 15.76 -17.37 -2.20
C ARG A 3 15.64 -17.06 -0.72
N TYR A 4 14.49 -17.38 -0.13
CA TYR A 4 14.30 -17.32 1.31
C TYR A 4 13.65 -18.61 1.81
N TYR A 5 13.80 -18.87 3.10
CA TYR A 5 13.14 -20.00 3.74
C TYR A 5 11.84 -19.53 4.36
N ASP A 6 10.73 -20.06 3.87
CA ASP A 6 9.42 -19.82 4.44
C ASP A 6 9.15 -20.82 5.56
N LYS A 7 8.97 -20.29 6.77
CA LYS A 7 8.70 -21.09 7.97
C LYS A 7 7.28 -21.65 7.98
N GLU A 8 6.33 -20.97 7.35
CA GLU A 8 4.92 -21.40 7.34
C GLU A 8 4.73 -22.63 6.44
N THR A 9 5.34 -22.60 5.25
CA THR A 9 5.28 -23.74 4.32
C THR A 9 6.44 -24.72 4.45
N ASN A 10 7.41 -24.43 5.33
CA ASN A 10 8.62 -25.23 5.61
C ASN A 10 9.46 -25.50 4.33
N LYS A 11 9.49 -24.54 3.40
CA LYS A 11 10.09 -24.69 2.06
C LYS A 11 10.97 -23.51 1.69
N TYR A 12 11.93 -23.77 0.80
CA TYR A 12 12.66 -22.69 0.13
C TYR A 12 11.80 -22.13 -1.00
N ILE A 13 11.50 -20.83 -0.91
CA ILE A 13 10.79 -20.09 -1.95
C ILE A 13 11.82 -19.33 -2.79
N TYR A 14 11.69 -19.47 -4.10
CA TYR A 14 12.45 -18.72 -5.08
C TYR A 14 11.58 -17.58 -5.59
N THR A 15 12.15 -16.37 -5.66
CA THR A 15 11.44 -15.18 -6.10
C THR A 15 12.37 -14.27 -6.90
N THR A 16 11.81 -13.33 -7.63
CA THR A 16 12.55 -12.26 -8.31
C THR A 16 12.17 -10.90 -7.75
N ILE A 17 12.97 -9.87 -8.02
CA ILE A 17 12.60 -8.49 -7.69
C ILE A 17 11.26 -8.13 -8.35
N ASN A 18 11.02 -8.62 -9.57
CA ASN A 18 9.78 -8.33 -10.27
C ASN A 18 8.58 -8.97 -9.59
N ASP A 19 8.71 -10.20 -9.08
CA ASP A 19 7.62 -10.86 -8.33
C ASP A 19 7.30 -10.08 -7.06
N VAL A 20 8.32 -9.71 -6.28
CA VAL A 20 8.15 -8.89 -5.07
C VAL A 20 7.49 -7.55 -5.39
N LEU A 21 7.91 -6.88 -6.47
CA LEU A 21 7.28 -5.62 -6.90
C LEU A 21 5.83 -5.85 -7.33
N ASN A 22 5.53 -6.90 -8.08
CA ASN A 22 4.17 -7.20 -8.56
C ASN A 22 3.21 -7.52 -7.40
N ASP A 23 3.66 -8.31 -6.44
CA ASP A 23 2.84 -8.66 -5.28
C ASP A 23 2.65 -7.45 -4.37
N GLY A 24 3.70 -6.64 -4.17
CA GLY A 24 3.60 -5.35 -3.52
C GLY A 24 2.61 -4.41 -4.23
N THR A 25 2.64 -4.36 -5.57
CA THR A 25 1.73 -3.54 -6.40
C THR A 25 0.29 -3.95 -6.16
N LYS A 26 -0.02 -5.24 -6.26
CA LYS A 26 -1.36 -5.78 -5.99
C LYS A 26 -1.84 -5.46 -4.58
N GLN A 27 -0.96 -5.58 -3.58
CA GLN A 27 -1.29 -5.28 -2.20
C GLN A 27 -1.57 -3.77 -2.01
N LEU A 28 -0.70 -2.92 -2.54
CA LEU A 28 -0.84 -1.47 -2.43
C LEU A 28 -2.07 -0.95 -3.16
N GLU A 29 -2.44 -1.52 -4.31
CA GLU A 29 -3.69 -1.22 -5.00
C GLU A 29 -4.93 -1.54 -4.14
N ARG A 30 -4.92 -2.67 -3.43
CA ARG A 30 -6.01 -3.04 -2.51
C ARG A 30 -6.12 -2.03 -1.36
N TYR A 31 -5.00 -1.64 -0.75
CA TYR A 31 -5.00 -0.62 0.29
C TYR A 31 -5.47 0.74 -0.23
N THR A 32 -4.98 1.16 -1.39
CA THR A 32 -5.37 2.42 -2.03
C THR A 32 -6.87 2.45 -2.33
N LYS A 33 -7.48 1.33 -2.72
CA LYS A 33 -8.94 1.21 -2.89
C LYS A 33 -9.70 1.37 -1.57
N ILE A 34 -9.18 0.89 -0.45
CA ILE A 34 -9.79 1.07 0.87
C ILE A 34 -9.61 2.50 1.36
N ILE A 35 -8.41 3.07 1.22
CA ILE A 35 -8.13 4.46 1.59
C ILE A 35 -9.02 5.38 0.76
N ALA A 36 -9.18 5.17 -0.54
CA ALA A 36 -10.04 6.03 -1.36
C ALA A 36 -11.51 6.12 -0.88
N LYS A 37 -12.00 5.14 -0.09
CA LYS A 37 -13.36 5.14 0.48
C LYS A 37 -13.57 6.05 1.69
N GLY A 38 -12.50 6.62 2.26
CA GLY A 38 -12.62 7.53 3.40
C GLY A 38 -12.69 6.80 4.74
N LYS A 39 -13.40 7.38 5.71
CA LYS A 39 -13.54 6.80 7.06
C LYS A 39 -14.43 5.56 7.04
N ALA A 40 -14.00 4.49 7.72
CA ALA A 40 -14.84 3.32 7.92
C ALA A 40 -16.12 3.67 8.70
N ASN A 41 -17.24 3.07 8.32
CA ASN A 41 -18.52 3.19 9.02
C ASN A 41 -19.19 1.81 9.09
N LYS A 42 -20.38 1.72 9.72
CA LYS A 42 -21.12 0.46 9.90
C LYS A 42 -21.44 -0.26 8.58
N TYR A 43 -21.53 0.46 7.48
CA TYR A 43 -22.02 -0.02 6.18
C TYR A 43 -20.95 -0.09 5.09
N SER A 44 -19.79 0.55 5.29
CA SER A 44 -18.71 0.58 4.30
C SER A 44 -17.33 0.48 4.92
N ALA A 45 -16.51 -0.39 4.32
CA ALA A 45 -15.09 -0.45 4.61
C ALA A 45 -14.39 0.87 4.24
N GLY A 46 -13.40 1.23 5.05
CA GLY A 46 -12.60 2.44 4.90
C GLY A 46 -11.45 2.43 5.90
N VAL A 47 -10.83 3.58 6.10
CA VAL A 47 -9.77 3.77 7.10
C VAL A 47 -10.39 3.91 8.49
N TYR A 48 -9.91 3.10 9.42
CA TYR A 48 -10.22 3.18 10.84
C TYR A 48 -8.91 3.35 11.61
N ASP A 49 -8.47 4.60 11.75
CA ASP A 49 -7.24 4.96 12.45
C ASP A 49 -7.49 6.28 13.20
N GLU A 50 -7.33 6.26 14.53
CA GLU A 50 -7.57 7.42 15.39
C GLU A 50 -6.50 8.51 15.25
N ARG A 51 -5.33 8.18 14.71
CA ARG A 51 -4.21 9.13 14.53
C ARG A 51 -4.41 10.04 13.32
N ILE A 52 -5.43 9.76 12.50
CA ILE A 52 -5.69 10.46 11.25
C ILE A 52 -7.13 10.97 11.24
N LYS A 53 -7.29 12.28 11.12
CA LYS A 53 -8.57 12.92 10.83
C LYS A 53 -8.85 12.86 9.34
N ILE A 54 -10.00 12.31 8.97
CA ILE A 54 -10.46 12.19 7.59
C ILE A 54 -11.60 13.20 7.40
N ILE A 55 -11.45 14.11 6.45
CA ILE A 55 -12.46 15.12 6.12
C ILE A 55 -12.85 15.01 4.64
N ASN A 56 -14.08 15.38 4.31
CA ASN A 56 -14.49 15.54 2.92
C ASN A 56 -13.71 16.70 2.29
N SER A 57 -13.35 16.54 1.02
CA SER A 57 -12.62 17.53 0.25
C SER A 57 -13.08 17.52 -1.20
N ASN A 58 -12.61 18.52 -1.96
CA ASN A 58 -12.65 18.44 -3.42
C ASN A 58 -11.92 17.17 -3.91
N PRO A 59 -12.25 16.67 -5.12
CA PRO A 59 -11.58 15.52 -5.70
C PRO A 59 -10.06 15.71 -5.71
N ASN A 60 -9.37 14.73 -5.13
CA ASN A 60 -7.93 14.67 -4.97
C ASN A 60 -7.42 13.34 -5.55
N LYS A 61 -6.11 13.26 -5.71
CA LYS A 61 -5.42 12.07 -6.22
C LYS A 61 -4.61 11.42 -5.11
N LEU A 62 -4.77 10.11 -4.96
CA LEU A 62 -3.97 9.27 -4.09
C LEU A 62 -2.98 8.49 -4.95
N ILE A 63 -1.70 8.60 -4.63
CA ILE A 63 -0.61 7.91 -5.34
C ILE A 63 0.15 7.08 -4.30
N GLY A 64 0.35 5.81 -4.60
CA GLY A 64 1.14 4.90 -3.78
C GLY A 64 2.47 4.58 -4.44
N PHE A 65 3.51 4.38 -3.62
CA PHE A 65 4.82 3.94 -4.06
C PHE A 65 5.24 2.70 -3.29
N ILE A 66 5.85 1.75 -4.00
CA ILE A 66 6.57 0.62 -3.40
C ILE A 66 8.03 0.97 -3.45
N ILE A 67 8.71 0.80 -2.32
CA ILE A 67 10.14 1.03 -2.20
C ILE A 67 10.76 -0.28 -1.73
N VAL A 68 11.67 -0.83 -2.54
CA VAL A 68 12.43 -2.04 -2.23
C VAL A 68 13.89 -1.64 -2.03
N VAL A 69 14.43 -1.95 -0.86
CA VAL A 69 15.82 -1.70 -0.51
C VAL A 69 16.59 -3.01 -0.57
N ILE A 70 17.63 -3.06 -1.40
CA ILE A 70 18.47 -4.25 -1.64
C ILE A 70 19.84 -4.01 -1.03
N GLY A 71 20.19 -4.82 -0.02
CA GLY A 71 21.50 -4.81 0.63
C GLY A 71 21.92 -3.44 1.17
N PHE A 72 20.96 -2.61 1.58
CA PHE A 72 21.15 -1.23 2.05
C PHE A 72 21.85 -0.27 1.07
N ARG A 73 22.05 -0.68 -0.19
CA ARG A 73 22.80 0.10 -1.19
C ARG A 73 21.98 0.50 -2.40
N ARG A 74 21.02 -0.34 -2.81
CA ARG A 74 20.20 -0.11 -4.01
C ARG A 74 18.76 0.08 -3.61
N ILE A 75 18.15 1.17 -4.05
CA ILE A 75 16.73 1.46 -3.86
C ILE A 75 16.06 1.34 -5.23
N ILE A 76 15.06 0.47 -5.32
CA ILE A 76 14.18 0.37 -6.48
C ILE A 76 12.81 0.81 -6.02
N TRP A 77 12.11 1.56 -6.86
CA TRP A 77 10.75 1.98 -6.56
C TRP A 77 9.84 1.82 -7.76
N ARG A 78 8.54 1.68 -7.50
CA ARG A 78 7.48 1.61 -8.51
C ARG A 78 6.25 2.34 -7.98
N SER A 79 5.70 3.26 -8.77
CA SER A 79 4.40 3.87 -8.48
C SER A 79 3.26 2.96 -8.94
N ILE A 80 2.13 3.03 -8.23
CA ILE A 80 0.85 2.51 -8.73
C ILE A 80 0.07 3.62 -9.43
N ASP A 81 -0.95 3.24 -10.20
CA ASP A 81 -1.85 4.19 -10.84
C ASP A 81 -2.56 5.09 -9.83
N GLU A 82 -2.76 6.35 -10.22
CA GLU A 82 -3.44 7.33 -9.39
C GLU A 82 -4.89 6.91 -9.12
N LYS A 83 -5.33 7.04 -7.87
CA LYS A 83 -6.73 6.81 -7.48
C LYS A 83 -7.39 8.11 -7.07
N SER A 84 -8.50 8.45 -7.71
CA SER A 84 -9.33 9.59 -7.29
C SER A 84 -9.98 9.34 -5.93
N THR A 85 -10.00 10.36 -5.07
CA THR A 85 -10.61 10.34 -3.74
C THR A 85 -11.20 11.70 -3.40
N ASN A 86 -12.34 11.72 -2.69
CA ASN A 86 -12.98 12.96 -2.23
C ASN A 86 -12.69 13.25 -0.75
N TYR A 87 -11.59 12.68 -0.23
CA TYR A 87 -11.22 12.78 1.16
C TYR A 87 -9.82 13.35 1.30
N ARG A 88 -9.60 14.10 2.38
CA ARG A 88 -8.30 14.57 2.82
C ARG A 88 -7.96 13.95 4.17
N TYR A 89 -6.72 13.50 4.29
CA TYR A 89 -6.16 12.82 5.46
C TYR A 89 -5.23 13.77 6.20
N ILE A 90 -5.50 14.02 7.48
CA ILE A 90 -4.75 14.97 8.30
C ILE A 90 -4.28 14.23 9.55
N LYS A 91 -2.96 14.20 9.79
CA LYS A 91 -2.40 13.64 11.02
C LYS A 91 -2.84 14.48 12.23
N ILE A 92 -3.36 13.82 13.26
CA ILE A 92 -3.65 14.46 14.56
C ILE A 92 -2.33 14.53 15.33
N LYS A 93 -2.01 15.72 15.88
CA LYS A 93 -0.82 15.95 16.69
C LYS A 93 -0.99 15.34 18.08
#